data_AF-A0A936NX01-F1
#
_entry.id   AF-A0A936NX01-F1
#
_cell.length_a   1.000
_cell.length_b   1.000
_cell.length_c   1.000
_cell.angle_alpha   90.00
_cell.angle_beta   90.00
_cell.angle_gamma   90.00
#
_symmetry.space_group_name_H-M   'P 1'
#
loop_
_entity.id
_entity.type
_entity.pdbx_description
1 polymer ?
#
loop_
_entity_poly.entity_id
_entity_poly.type
_entity_poly.pdbx_seq_one_letter_code
_entity_poly.pdbx_strand_id
1 'polypeptide(L)'
;MEAKVATSLPVNNPYSQTTETISEWITDGAIGRVREVHNWSSRPYWPQGVERPKETQPAPDNLNWEMWVGPAPMRPYNKAYCPFVWRGWYDFGCGSFGDNKAATVSPGFQNPRLTPPTGFKHVRANLTRRLSTGLDRSSGLPGPRKASGGTHDLV
;
A
#
# COMPACT_ATOMS: atom_id res chain seq x y z
N MET A 1 -24.99 -34.58 -13.64
CA MET A 1 -23.73 -33.87 -13.93
C MET A 1 -23.41 -32.98 -12.75
N GLU A 2 -22.15 -32.92 -12.33
CA GLU A 2 -21.69 -32.05 -11.25
C GLU A 2 -21.31 -30.68 -11.80
N ALA A 3 -21.88 -29.61 -11.24
CA ALA A 3 -21.62 -28.24 -11.68
C ALA A 3 -20.30 -27.75 -11.07
N LYS A 4 -19.23 -27.73 -11.87
CA LYS A 4 -17.91 -27.22 -11.47
C LYS A 4 -17.95 -25.70 -11.35
N VAL A 5 -18.25 -25.20 -10.15
CA VAL A 5 -18.31 -23.77 -9.83
C VAL A 5 -16.92 -23.15 -9.99
N ALA A 6 -16.81 -22.15 -10.87
CA ALA A 6 -15.61 -21.33 -11.01
C ALA A 6 -15.79 -20.02 -10.22
N THR A 7 -15.03 -19.84 -9.14
CA THR A 7 -15.01 -18.60 -8.37
C THR A 7 -13.90 -17.68 -8.89
N SER A 8 -14.28 -16.53 -9.42
CA SER A 8 -13.35 -15.43 -9.72
C SER A 8 -13.48 -14.34 -8.65
N LEU A 9 -12.34 -13.81 -8.19
CA LEU A 9 -12.28 -12.77 -7.17
C LEU A 9 -11.61 -11.53 -7.78
N PRO A 10 -12.37 -10.52 -8.22
CA PRO A 10 -11.82 -9.36 -8.91
C PRO A 10 -11.08 -8.46 -7.93
N VAL A 11 -9.76 -8.62 -7.87
CA VAL A 11 -8.86 -7.52 -7.53
C VAL A 11 -9.02 -6.45 -8.61
N ASN A 12 -8.99 -5.17 -8.23
CA ASN A 12 -9.27 -4.06 -9.14
C ASN A 12 -8.38 -4.10 -10.39
N ASN A 13 -8.90 -3.58 -11.50
CA ASN A 13 -8.33 -3.72 -12.84
C ASN A 13 -6.78 -3.57 -12.87
N PRO A 14 -6.03 -4.68 -13.08
CA PRO A 14 -4.57 -4.62 -13.19
C PRO A 14 -4.10 -4.18 -14.59
N TYR A 15 -4.99 -4.22 -15.58
CA TYR A 15 -4.71 -3.88 -16.97
C TYR A 15 -4.97 -2.40 -17.22
N SER A 16 -3.90 -1.62 -17.13
CA SER A 16 -3.87 -0.21 -17.53
C SER A 16 -2.80 -0.03 -18.59
N GLN A 17 -2.99 0.92 -19.51
CA GLN A 17 -1.99 1.28 -20.52
C GLN A 17 -0.61 1.56 -19.89
N THR A 18 -0.57 2.15 -18.69
CA THR A 18 0.66 2.36 -17.93
C THR A 18 1.33 1.05 -17.50
N THR A 19 0.55 0.04 -17.07
CA THR A 19 1.06 -1.31 -16.74
C THR A 19 1.61 -1.99 -17.99
N GLU A 20 0.91 -1.86 -19.12
CA GLU A 20 1.30 -2.42 -20.42
C GLU A 20 2.62 -1.81 -20.90
N THR A 21 2.73 -0.49 -20.99
CA THR A 21 3.97 0.20 -21.40
C THR A 21 5.16 -0.10 -20.47
N ILE A 22 4.95 -0.22 -19.15
CA ILE A 22 6.01 -0.63 -18.23
C ILE A 22 6.45 -2.08 -18.50
N SER A 23 5.50 -2.98 -18.77
CA SER A 23 5.76 -4.37 -19.14
C SER A 23 6.53 -4.48 -20.47
N GLU A 24 6.21 -3.63 -21.45
CA GLU A 24 6.95 -3.51 -22.71
C GLU A 24 8.41 -3.08 -22.46
N TRP A 25 8.65 -2.02 -21.68
CA TRP A 25 10.01 -1.54 -21.38
C TRP A 25 10.88 -2.59 -20.64
N ILE A 26 10.28 -3.41 -19.79
CA ILE A 26 10.94 -4.56 -19.12
C ILE A 26 11.23 -5.70 -20.12
N THR A 27 10.39 -5.85 -21.15
CA THR A 27 10.49 -6.94 -22.14
C THR A 27 11.44 -6.60 -23.29
N ASP A 28 11.51 -5.33 -23.68
CA ASP A 28 12.53 -4.80 -24.59
C ASP A 28 13.90 -4.67 -23.88
N GLY A 29 13.89 -4.46 -22.55
CA GLY A 29 15.10 -4.30 -21.76
C GLY A 29 15.61 -2.86 -21.70
N ALA A 30 14.81 -1.89 -22.13
CA ALA A 30 15.11 -0.46 -22.19
C ALA A 30 15.55 0.16 -20.84
N ILE A 31 15.16 -0.45 -19.71
CA ILE A 31 15.57 -0.05 -18.35
C ILE A 31 16.62 -1.00 -17.71
N GLY A 32 17.17 -1.93 -18.49
CA GLY A 32 18.08 -2.97 -18.00
C GLY A 32 17.42 -4.00 -17.08
N ARG A 33 18.22 -4.68 -16.25
CA ARG A 33 17.73 -5.67 -15.29
C ARG A 33 17.19 -4.97 -14.04
N VAL A 34 15.85 -4.98 -13.88
CA VAL A 34 15.18 -4.54 -12.66
C VAL A 34 15.71 -5.34 -11.45
N ARG A 35 16.21 -4.64 -10.43
CA ARG A 35 16.65 -5.21 -9.15
C ARG A 35 15.58 -5.09 -8.05
N GLU A 36 14.82 -4.01 -8.09
CA GLU A 36 14.03 -3.54 -6.95
C GLU A 36 12.88 -2.66 -7.46
N VAL A 37 11.71 -2.74 -6.81
CA VAL A 37 10.52 -1.96 -7.17
C VAL A 37 10.04 -1.23 -5.93
N HIS A 38 10.06 0.10 -5.96
CA HIS A 38 9.56 0.94 -4.87
C HIS A 38 8.08 1.25 -5.09
N ASN A 39 7.29 1.14 -4.02
CA ASN A 39 5.85 1.31 -4.07
C ASN A 39 5.38 2.03 -2.80
N TRP A 40 4.63 3.12 -2.97
CA TRP A 40 4.17 3.98 -1.89
C TRP A 40 2.68 4.28 -2.03
N SER A 41 2.06 4.68 -0.93
CA SER A 41 0.66 5.11 -0.91
C SER A 41 0.46 6.24 0.10
N SER A 42 -0.53 7.09 -0.14
CA SER A 42 -1.02 8.07 0.84
C SER A 42 -1.93 7.45 1.91
N ARG A 43 -2.23 6.16 1.79
CA ARG A 43 -2.92 5.33 2.78
C ARG A 43 -2.05 5.13 4.05
N PRO A 44 -2.65 4.91 5.24
CA PRO A 44 -4.07 4.71 5.48
C PRO A 44 -4.86 6.01 5.67
N TYR A 45 -6.17 5.95 5.45
CA TYR A 45 -7.12 7.00 5.85
C TYR A 45 -7.74 6.76 7.23
N TRP A 46 -7.33 5.67 7.91
CA TRP A 46 -7.81 5.27 9.24
C TRP A 46 -6.64 4.83 10.14
N PRO A 47 -6.79 4.84 11.48
CA PRO A 47 -5.75 4.38 12.39
C PRO A 47 -5.30 2.93 12.11
N GLN A 48 -4.00 2.67 12.26
CA GLN A 48 -3.39 1.34 12.20
C GLN A 48 -2.33 1.23 13.29
N GLY A 49 -2.20 0.05 13.92
CA GLY A 49 -1.16 -0.19 14.92
C GLY A 49 -1.25 0.71 16.16
N VAL A 50 -2.46 1.18 16.48
CA VAL A 50 -2.75 1.96 17.70
C VAL A 50 -3.07 1.03 18.87
N GLU A 51 -2.88 1.50 20.11
CA GLU A 51 -3.34 0.78 21.30
C GLU A 51 -4.86 0.56 21.26
N ARG A 52 -5.33 -0.55 21.84
CA ARG A 52 -6.76 -0.80 22.04
C ARG A 52 -7.33 0.25 23.01
N PRO A 53 -8.56 0.75 22.80
CA PRO A 53 -9.19 1.67 23.74
C PRO A 53 -9.32 1.05 25.13
N LYS A 54 -9.02 1.84 26.16
CA LYS A 54 -9.17 1.44 27.58
C LYS A 54 -10.58 1.70 28.10
N GLU A 55 -11.32 2.59 27.43
CA GLU A 55 -12.72 2.90 27.71
C GLU A 55 -13.68 1.87 27.08
N THR A 56 -14.71 1.48 27.84
CA THR A 56 -15.85 0.70 27.35
C THR A 56 -17.02 1.63 27.05
N GLN A 57 -17.77 1.33 25.98
CA GLN A 57 -19.04 1.98 25.64
C GLN A 57 -20.13 0.89 25.54
N PRO A 58 -21.42 1.21 25.75
CA PRO A 58 -22.50 0.30 25.39
C PRO A 58 -22.52 0.10 23.86
N ALA A 59 -22.78 -1.14 23.43
CA ALA A 59 -23.03 -1.43 22.01
C ALA A 59 -24.40 -0.83 21.60
N PRO A 60 -24.55 -0.32 20.36
CA PRO A 60 -25.85 0.07 19.83
C PRO A 60 -26.83 -1.12 19.79
N ASP A 61 -28.12 -0.86 20.04
CA ASP A 61 -29.17 -1.90 20.09
C ASP A 61 -29.31 -2.70 18.78
N ASN A 62 -28.88 -2.12 17.65
CA ASN A 62 -28.87 -2.75 16.33
C ASN A 62 -27.56 -3.47 15.98
N LEU A 63 -26.62 -3.63 16.92
CA LEU A 63 -25.34 -4.31 16.74
C LEU A 63 -25.19 -5.45 17.76
N ASN A 64 -25.40 -6.69 17.32
CA ASN A 64 -24.96 -7.86 18.09
C ASN A 64 -23.42 -7.89 18.10
N TRP A 65 -22.83 -7.41 19.19
CA TRP A 65 -21.39 -7.25 19.33
C TRP A 65 -20.64 -8.59 19.43
N GLU A 66 -21.23 -9.59 20.08
CA GLU A 66 -20.66 -10.94 20.15
C GLU A 66 -20.52 -11.57 18.76
N MET A 67 -21.60 -11.51 17.97
CA MET A 67 -21.61 -11.98 16.59
C MET A 67 -20.66 -11.16 15.68
N TRP A 68 -20.47 -9.87 15.97
CA TRP A 68 -19.55 -9.00 15.22
C TRP A 68 -18.07 -9.30 15.52
N VAL A 69 -17.72 -9.59 16.78
CA VAL A 69 -16.35 -9.99 17.16
C VAL A 69 -16.05 -11.42 16.66
N GLY A 70 -17.04 -12.31 16.67
CA GLY A 70 -16.93 -13.65 16.10
C GLY A 70 -15.81 -14.48 16.77
N PRO A 71 -14.91 -15.12 16.00
CA PRO A 71 -13.86 -15.98 16.55
C PRO A 71 -12.67 -15.21 17.16
N ALA A 72 -12.63 -13.87 17.06
CA ALA A 72 -11.57 -13.07 17.65
C ALA A 72 -11.71 -13.01 19.19
N PRO A 73 -10.64 -12.74 19.95
CA PRO A 73 -10.73 -12.58 21.40
C PRO A 73 -11.78 -11.54 21.80
N MET A 74 -12.72 -11.97 22.65
CA MET A 74 -13.81 -11.14 23.16
C MET A 74 -13.26 -9.90 23.88
N ARG A 75 -13.90 -8.75 23.64
CA ARG A 75 -13.47 -7.45 24.16
C ARG A 75 -14.70 -6.55 24.39
N PRO A 76 -14.64 -5.55 25.27
CA PRO A 76 -15.72 -4.58 25.39
C PRO A 76 -15.92 -3.77 24.10
N TYR A 77 -17.16 -3.33 23.85
CA TYR A 77 -17.47 -2.48 22.70
C TYR A 77 -16.83 -1.09 22.84
N ASN A 78 -16.38 -0.55 21.71
CA ASN A 78 -15.98 0.85 21.58
C ASN A 78 -16.17 1.29 20.11
N LYS A 79 -16.66 2.52 19.89
CA LYS A 79 -16.84 3.12 18.56
C LYS A 79 -15.55 3.19 17.69
N ALA A 80 -14.38 2.97 18.28
CA ALA A 80 -13.12 2.87 17.56
C ALA A 80 -12.95 1.58 16.73
N TYR A 81 -13.85 0.59 16.82
CA TYR A 81 -13.76 -0.66 16.04
C TYR A 81 -14.59 -0.66 14.75
N CYS A 82 -15.79 -0.08 14.73
CA CYS A 82 -16.76 -0.18 13.62
C CYS A 82 -17.42 1.19 13.32
N PRO A 83 -17.99 1.43 12.12
CA PRO A 83 -18.25 0.48 11.03
C PRO A 83 -17.18 0.42 9.92
N PHE A 84 -16.28 1.41 9.82
CA PHE A 84 -15.32 1.49 8.69
C PHE A 84 -13.87 1.15 9.07
N VAL A 85 -13.49 1.35 10.33
CA VAL A 85 -12.10 1.31 10.82
C VAL A 85 -11.60 -0.09 11.21
N TRP A 86 -12.47 -1.11 11.20
CA TRP A 86 -12.16 -2.49 11.61
C TRP A 86 -10.92 -3.06 10.92
N ARG A 87 -10.72 -2.77 9.62
CA ARG A 87 -9.54 -3.15 8.83
C ARG A 87 -8.20 -2.71 9.45
N GLY A 88 -8.18 -1.67 10.29
CA GLY A 88 -6.97 -1.19 10.97
C GLY A 88 -6.54 -2.01 12.19
N TRP A 89 -7.42 -2.91 12.67
CA TRP A 89 -7.21 -3.74 13.84
C TRP A 89 -6.78 -5.15 13.44
N TYR A 90 -5.66 -5.62 14.00
CA TYR A 90 -5.04 -6.89 13.63
C TYR A 90 -5.97 -8.11 13.72
N ASP A 91 -6.87 -8.13 14.71
CA ASP A 91 -7.81 -9.24 14.93
C ASP A 91 -8.99 -9.26 13.93
N PHE A 92 -9.19 -8.17 13.17
CA PHE A 92 -10.36 -7.98 12.29
C PHE A 92 -9.97 -7.73 10.82
N GLY A 93 -8.74 -7.33 10.51
CA GLY A 93 -8.30 -7.16 9.13
C GLY A 93 -6.81 -6.88 8.94
N CYS A 94 -6.36 -7.08 7.70
CA CYS A 94 -4.94 -7.05 7.30
C CYS A 94 -4.37 -5.62 7.11
N GLY A 95 -4.89 -4.63 7.84
CA GLY A 95 -4.52 -3.23 7.68
C GLY A 95 -4.99 -2.63 6.35
N SER A 96 -4.59 -1.38 6.11
CA SER A 96 -4.67 -0.76 4.78
C SER A 96 -3.69 -1.39 3.79
N PHE A 97 -2.76 -2.24 4.25
CA PHE A 97 -1.94 -3.10 3.40
C PHE A 97 -2.82 -4.12 2.67
N GLY A 98 -3.56 -4.98 3.37
CA GLY A 98 -4.45 -5.96 2.72
C GLY A 98 -5.49 -5.32 1.80
N ASP A 99 -6.00 -4.15 2.19
CA ASP A 99 -6.98 -3.36 1.43
C ASP A 99 -6.43 -2.78 0.09
N ASN A 100 -5.09 -2.70 -0.09
CA ASN A 100 -4.49 -2.04 -1.27
C ASN A 100 -3.35 -2.83 -1.94
N LYS A 101 -2.77 -3.85 -1.31
CA LYS A 101 -1.61 -4.59 -1.84
C LYS A 101 -1.90 -5.27 -3.17
N ALA A 102 -3.06 -5.90 -3.31
CA ALA A 102 -3.48 -6.48 -4.58
C ALA A 102 -3.59 -5.41 -5.70
N ALA A 103 -4.12 -4.23 -5.35
CA ALA A 103 -4.30 -3.10 -6.26
C ALA A 103 -2.98 -2.54 -6.79
N THR A 104 -2.05 -2.23 -5.88
CA THR A 104 -0.87 -1.41 -6.21
C THR A 104 0.38 -2.25 -6.46
N VAL A 105 0.48 -3.47 -5.92
CA VAL A 105 1.67 -4.34 -6.05
C VAL A 105 1.50 -5.36 -7.17
N SER A 106 0.33 -6.01 -7.28
CA SER A 106 0.15 -7.15 -8.21
C SER A 106 0.40 -6.83 -9.68
N PRO A 107 0.00 -5.66 -10.25
CA PRO A 107 0.25 -5.36 -11.67
C PRO A 107 1.75 -5.37 -12.02
N GLY A 108 2.60 -4.89 -11.10
CA GLY A 108 4.05 -4.85 -11.27
C GLY A 108 4.74 -6.22 -11.31
N PHE A 109 4.05 -7.32 -11.02
CA PHE A 109 4.58 -8.69 -11.08
C PHE A 109 3.80 -9.59 -12.08
N GLN A 110 3.00 -9.00 -12.98
CA GLN A 110 2.37 -9.74 -14.08
C GLN A 110 3.34 -10.03 -15.25
N ASN A 111 4.43 -9.27 -15.37
CA ASN A 111 5.47 -9.57 -16.37
C ASN A 111 6.32 -10.77 -15.91
N PRO A 112 6.44 -11.85 -16.72
CA PRO A 112 7.14 -13.08 -16.31
C PRO A 112 8.65 -12.93 -16.12
N ARG A 113 9.26 -11.80 -16.51
CA ARG A 113 10.66 -11.47 -16.20
C ARG A 113 10.88 -10.94 -14.78
N LEU A 114 9.81 -10.60 -14.05
CA LEU A 114 9.88 -10.16 -12.66
C LEU A 114 9.43 -11.27 -11.72
N THR A 115 10.37 -11.75 -10.89
CA THR A 115 10.08 -12.78 -9.88
C THR A 115 9.17 -12.21 -8.79
N PRO A 116 8.05 -12.87 -8.43
CA PRO A 116 7.19 -12.43 -7.33
C PRO A 116 7.95 -12.28 -5.99
N PRO A 117 7.56 -11.32 -5.13
CA PRO A 117 8.27 -11.03 -3.90
C PRO A 117 8.09 -12.15 -2.86
N THR A 118 9.19 -12.66 -2.33
CA THR A 118 9.22 -13.71 -1.29
C THR A 118 8.98 -13.19 0.13
N GLY A 119 8.94 -11.87 0.32
CA GLY A 119 8.72 -11.21 1.61
C GLY A 119 8.56 -9.70 1.47
N PHE A 120 8.14 -9.04 2.56
CA PHE A 120 7.89 -7.59 2.56
C PHE A 120 8.41 -6.93 3.84
N LYS A 121 9.34 -5.98 3.70
CA LYS A 121 9.72 -5.05 4.77
C LYS A 121 8.75 -3.87 4.78
N HIS A 122 8.15 -3.54 5.92
CA HIS A 122 7.44 -2.27 6.09
C HIS A 122 8.42 -1.23 6.65
N VAL A 123 8.40 -0.01 6.10
CA VAL A 123 9.19 1.13 6.58
C VAL A 123 8.24 2.31 6.74
N ARG A 124 8.20 2.89 7.94
CA ARG A 124 7.44 4.10 8.23
C ARG A 124 8.29 5.32 7.88
N ALA A 125 7.95 6.00 6.79
CA ALA A 125 8.59 7.26 6.42
C ALA A 125 8.17 8.38 7.39
N ASN A 126 9.08 8.80 8.28
CA ASN A 126 8.89 10.00 9.11
C ASN A 126 9.15 11.26 8.28
N LEU A 127 8.14 11.71 7.53
CA LEU A 127 8.22 12.89 6.66
C LEU A 127 8.29 14.21 7.44
N THR A 128 9.43 14.45 8.11
CA THR A 128 9.71 15.70 8.81
C THR A 128 10.01 16.79 7.78
N ARG A 129 8.97 17.54 7.42
CA ARG A 129 8.93 18.50 6.31
C ARG A 129 9.94 19.65 6.45
N ARG A 130 11.16 19.49 5.93
CA ARG A 130 12.02 20.60 5.48
C ARG A 130 11.76 20.93 4.01
N LEU A 131 10.61 21.53 3.74
CA LEU A 131 10.37 22.31 2.52
C LEU A 131 10.28 23.79 2.90
N SER A 132 11.44 24.40 3.11
CA SER A 132 11.60 25.84 3.32
C SER A 132 12.10 26.49 2.04
N THR A 133 11.26 27.35 1.45
CA THR A 133 11.60 28.47 0.55
C THR A 133 12.53 28.18 -0.65
N GLY A 134 11.96 28.14 -1.86
CA GLY A 134 12.75 28.03 -3.10
C GLY A 134 11.96 27.92 -4.41
N LEU A 135 10.76 28.52 -4.51
CA LEU A 135 9.96 28.50 -5.74
C LEU A 135 9.77 29.93 -6.29
N ASP A 136 10.83 30.49 -6.86
CA ASP A 136 10.71 31.64 -7.76
C ASP A 136 10.11 31.19 -9.10
N ARG A 137 9.40 32.09 -9.79
CA ARG A 137 8.73 31.87 -11.08
C ARG A 137 9.14 32.94 -12.08
N SER A 138 10.35 32.86 -12.63
CA SER A 138 10.74 33.68 -13.78
C SER A 138 11.73 33.00 -14.74
N SER A 139 11.48 33.19 -16.04
CA SER A 139 12.38 33.13 -17.20
C SER A 139 13.46 32.03 -17.33
N GLY A 140 13.39 31.27 -18.44
CA GLY A 140 14.56 31.02 -19.29
C GLY A 140 15.21 29.63 -19.28
N LEU A 141 15.34 29.06 -20.49
CA LEU A 141 16.27 27.98 -20.87
C LEU A 141 17.23 28.52 -21.95
N PRO A 142 18.38 27.89 -22.28
CA PRO A 142 19.14 26.85 -21.57
C PRO A 142 20.67 27.20 -21.42
N GLY A 143 21.46 26.34 -20.76
CA GLY A 143 22.93 26.43 -20.78
C GLY A 143 23.67 25.26 -20.09
N PRO A 144 24.69 24.62 -20.70
CA PRO A 144 25.37 23.45 -20.12
C PRO A 144 26.77 23.72 -19.51
N ARG A 145 27.22 22.76 -18.69
CA ARG A 145 28.46 22.67 -17.87
C ARG A 145 28.25 23.13 -16.42
N LYS A 146 28.97 22.59 -15.42
CA LYS A 146 30.23 21.81 -15.44
C LYS A 146 30.18 20.63 -14.46
N ALA A 147 31.03 19.61 -14.65
CA ALA A 147 31.10 18.45 -13.77
C ALA A 147 32.14 18.62 -12.64
N SER A 148 31.72 18.30 -11.43
CA SER A 148 32.51 17.95 -10.24
C SER A 148 31.55 17.19 -9.31
N GLY A 149 31.88 16.04 -8.72
CA GLY A 149 33.21 15.54 -8.36
C GLY A 149 33.19 15.28 -6.86
N GLY A 150 32.64 14.13 -6.46
CA GLY A 150 32.36 13.81 -5.06
C GLY A 150 31.95 12.35 -4.91
N THR A 151 32.93 11.50 -4.58
CA THR A 151 32.75 10.06 -4.40
C THR A 151 32.22 9.77 -3.00
N HIS A 152 31.14 9.01 -2.88
CA HIS A 152 30.73 8.37 -1.63
C HIS A 152 30.12 7.00 -1.90
N ASP A 153 30.87 5.95 -1.56
CA ASP A 153 30.36 4.59 -1.43
C ASP A 153 29.40 4.50 -0.22
N LEU A 154 28.44 3.58 -0.29
CA LEU A 154 27.56 3.23 0.84
C LEU A 154 27.55 1.71 1.05
N VAL A 155 27.66 1.34 2.32
CA VAL A 155 27.55 -0.02 2.86
C VAL A 155 26.08 -0.33 3.18
#